data_AF-A0A1I6GTD8-F1
#
_entry.id   AF-A0A1I6GTD8-F1
#
_cell.length_a   1.000
_cell.length_b   1.000
_cell.length_c   1.000
_cell.angle_alpha   90.00
_cell.angle_beta   90.00
_cell.angle_gamma   90.00
#
_symmetry.space_group_name_H-M   'P 1'
#
loop_
_entity.id
_entity.type
_entity.pdbx_description
1 polymer ?
#
loop_
_entity_poly.entity_id
_entity_poly.type
_entity_poly.pdbx_seq_one_letter_code
_entity_poly.pdbx_strand_id
1 'polypeptide(L)' 'MKTEEIIDKWLDKCDEARMAQQRYEDNPSPTNYSALRQALRARRLMEERLDPRNRLAQGLSA' A
#
# COMPACT_ATOMS: atom_id res chain seq x y z
N MET A 1 11.15 -3.55 12.76
CA MET A 1 10.65 -2.18 12.51
C MET A 1 9.81 -1.76 13.69
N LYS A 2 10.02 -0.55 14.19
CA LYS A 2 9.13 0.05 15.18
C LYS A 2 7.79 0.39 14.51
N THR A 3 6.72 0.44 15.30
CA THR A 3 5.37 0.75 14.80
C THR A 3 5.33 2.07 14.02
N GLU A 4 6.07 3.08 14.45
CA GLU A 4 6.21 4.38 13.79
C GLU A 4 6.76 4.24 12.36
N GLU A 5 7.83 3.48 12.15
CA GLU A 5 8.41 3.25 10.82
C GLU A 5 7.45 2.52 9.86
N ILE A 6 6.51 1.72 10.40
CA ILE A 6 5.49 1.01 9.61
C ILE A 6 4.40 2.00 9.19
N ILE A 7 4.03 2.94 10.07
CA ILE A 7 3.05 3.99 9.79
C ILE A 7 3.60 4.95 8.73
N ASP A 8 4.86 5.41 8.86
CA ASP A 8 5.49 6.31 7.89
C ASP A 8 5.51 5.68 6.48
N LYS A 9 5.96 4.43 6.39
CA LYS A 9 5.96 3.70 5.10
C LYS A 9 4.55 3.49 4.54
N TRP A 10 3.53 3.38 5.39
CA TRP A 10 2.15 3.29 4.92
C TRP A 10 1.67 4.62 4.35
N LEU A 11 2.01 5.74 4.98
CA LEU A 11 1.73 7.09 4.46
C LEU A 11 2.38 7.29 3.09
N ASP A 12 3.65 6.89 2.93
CA ASP A 12 4.34 6.93 1.63
C ASP A 12 3.56 6.15 0.55
N LYS A 13 3.04 4.95 0.89
CA LYS A 13 2.23 4.15 -0.05
C LYS A 13 0.87 4.77 -0.35
N CYS A 14 0.27 5.48 0.60
CA CYS A 14 -0.94 6.25 0.36
C CYS A 14 -0.70 7.39 -0.63
N ASP A 15 0.40 8.12 -0.48
CA ASP A 15 0.76 9.21 -1.41
C ASP A 15 1.13 8.69 -2.80
N GLU A 16 1.91 7.60 -2.90
CA GLU A 16 2.20 6.94 -4.18
C GLU A 16 0.91 6.54 -4.91
N ALA A 17 -0.05 5.95 -4.20
CA ALA A 17 -1.34 5.56 -4.78
C ALA A 17 -2.16 6.77 -5.24
N ARG A 18 -2.18 7.85 -4.46
CA ARG A 18 -2.86 9.11 -4.80
C ARG A 18 -2.28 9.74 -6.06
N MET A 19 -0.95 9.82 -6.16
CA MET A 19 -0.27 10.34 -7.35
C MET A 19 -0.52 9.47 -8.59
N ALA A 20 -0.48 8.15 -8.44
CA ALA A 20 -0.77 7.24 -9.54
C ALA A 20 -2.23 7.35 -10.02
N GLN A 21 -3.17 7.60 -9.09
CA GLN A 21 -4.57 7.82 -9.41
C GLN A 21 -4.75 9.10 -10.21
N GLN A 22 -4.19 10.23 -9.72
CA GLN A 22 -4.23 11.50 -10.44
C GLN A 22 -3.67 11.35 -11.86
N ARG A 23 -2.53 10.65 -12.01
CA ARG A 23 -1.90 10.44 -13.32
C ARG A 23 -2.75 9.62 -14.28
N TYR A 24 -3.52 8.67 -13.77
CA TYR A 24 -4.47 7.90 -14.57
C TYR A 24 -5.72 8.72 -14.93
N GLU A 25 -6.21 9.54 -14.01
CA GLU A 25 -7.33 10.47 -14.27
C GLU A 25 -6.94 11.52 -15.33
N ASP A 26 -5.73 12.07 -15.25
CA ASP A 26 -5.21 13.03 -16.24
C ASP A 26 -4.95 12.38 -17.61
N ASN A 27 -4.53 11.12 -17.63
CA ASN A 27 -4.24 10.37 -18.84
C ASN A 27 -4.59 8.87 -18.67
N PRO A 28 -5.80 8.45 -19.10
CA PRO A 28 -6.28 7.08 -18.91
C PRO A 28 -5.68 6.12 -19.95
N SER A 29 -4.38 5.86 -19.84
CA SER A 29 -3.66 4.90 -20.66
C SER A 29 -3.51 3.54 -19.96
N PRO A 30 -3.35 2.42 -20.71
CA PRO A 30 -3.07 1.10 -20.12
C PRO A 30 -1.84 1.08 -19.22
N THR A 31 -0.83 1.89 -19.55
CA THR A 31 0.39 2.07 -18.75
C THR A 31 0.08 2.72 -17.40
N ASN A 32 -0.65 3.85 -17.41
CA ASN A 32 -1.01 4.54 -16.17
C ASN A 32 -1.98 3.71 -15.32
N TYR A 33 -2.90 2.97 -15.94
CA TYR A 33 -3.74 2.01 -15.24
C TYR A 33 -2.92 0.91 -14.55
N SER A 34 -1.91 0.39 -15.22
CA SER A 34 -1.03 -0.64 -14.64
C SER A 34 -0.20 -0.10 -13.48
N ALA A 35 0.31 1.13 -13.60
CA ALA A 35 1.02 1.83 -12.51
C ALA A 35 0.09 2.07 -11.30
N LEU A 36 -1.14 2.52 -11.54
CA LEU A 36 -2.17 2.69 -10.51
C LEU A 36 -2.46 1.36 -9.78
N ARG A 37 -2.69 0.27 -10.52
CA ARG A 37 -2.90 -1.05 -9.91
C ARG A 37 -1.72 -1.49 -9.04
N GLN A 38 -0.49 -1.24 -9.49
CA GLN A 38 0.71 -1.60 -8.74
C GLN A 38 0.81 -0.78 -7.43
N ALA A 39 0.55 0.52 -7.49
CA ALA A 39 0.56 1.39 -6.31
C ALA A 39 -0.53 0.99 -5.29
N LEU A 40 -1.75 0.73 -5.76
CA LEU A 40 -2.85 0.25 -4.91
C LEU A 40 -2.53 -1.10 -4.26
N ARG A 41 -1.90 -2.03 -5.00
CA ARG A 41 -1.47 -3.32 -4.45
C ARG A 41 -0.40 -3.14 -3.37
N ALA A 42 0.57 -2.26 -3.60
CA ALA A 42 1.62 -1.96 -2.61
C ALA A 42 1.03 -1.36 -1.32
N ARG A 43 0.06 -0.44 -1.44
CA ARG A 43 -0.68 0.11 -0.29
C ARG A 43 -1.39 -0.99 0.49
N ARG A 44 -2.14 -1.86 -0.19
CA ARG A 44 -2.87 -2.98 0.44
C ARG A 44 -1.93 -3.95 1.18
N LEU A 45 -0.79 -4.28 0.59
CA LEU A 45 0.21 -5.14 1.26
C LEU A 45 0.77 -4.49 2.54
N MET A 46 0.84 -3.15 2.58
CA MET A 46 1.27 -2.44 3.77
C MET A 46 0.16 -2.36 4.84
N GLU A 47 -1.09 -2.18 4.42
CA GLU A 47 -2.27 -2.28 5.29
C GLU A 47 -2.36 -3.67 5.95
N GLU A 48 -2.10 -4.74 5.19
CA GLU A 48 -2.07 -6.11 5.72
C GLU A 48 -0.97 -6.32 6.78
N ARG A 49 0.15 -5.57 6.72
CA ARG A 49 1.22 -5.60 7.74
C ARG A 49 0.88 -4.76 8.98
N LEU A 50 0.00 -3.78 8.82
CA LEU A 50 -0.54 -2.97 9.90
C LEU A 50 -1.68 -3.67 10.63
N ASP A 51 -2.40 -4.60 9.97
CA ASP A 51 -3.49 -5.35 10.58
C ASP A 51 -3.02 -6.14 11.82
N PRO A 52 -3.53 -5.82 13.02
CA PRO A 52 -3.20 -6.55 14.24
C PRO A 52 -3.53 -8.05 14.15
N ARG A 53 -4.54 -8.44 13.37
CA ARG A 53 -4.96 -9.83 13.18
C ARG A 53 -3.93 -10.64 12.41
N ASN A 54 -3.24 -10.03 11.45
CA ASN A 54 -2.14 -10.69 10.75
C ASN A 54 -0.90 -10.85 11.63
N ARG A 55 -0.67 -9.92 12.57
CA ARG A 55 0.39 -10.08 13.59
C ARG A 55 0.08 -11.22 14.56
N LEU A 56 -1.19 -11.36 14.95
CA LEU A 56 -1.65 -12.49 15.80
C LEU A 56 -1.55 -13.83 15.07
N ALA A 57 -1.86 -13.89 13.77
CA ALA A 57 -1.73 -15.10 12.97
C ALA A 57 -0.27 -15.58 12.82
N GLN A 58 0.71 -14.67 12.79
CA GLN A 58 2.13 -15.04 12.81
C GLN A 58 2.64 -15.47 14.20
N GLY A 59 1.98 -15.06 15.29
CA GLY A 59 2.32 -15.46 16.66
C GLY A 59 1.71 -16.78 17.12
N LEU A 60 0.62 -17.24 16.48
CA LEU A 60 -0.06 -18.50 16.81
C LEU A 60 0.44 -19.70 15.99
N SER A 61 1.48 -19.51 15.18
CA SER A 61 2.15 -20.58 14.43
C SER A 61 3.49 -21.01 15.06
N ALA A 62 3.69 -20.73 16.36
CA ALA A 62 4.86 -21.12 17.15
C ALA A 62 4.57 -22.33 18.04
#